data_AF-A0A7D6CA47-F1
#
_entry.id   AF-A0A7D6CA47-F1
#
_cell.length_a   1.000
_cell.length_b   1.000
_cell.length_c   1.000
_cell.angle_alpha   90.00
_cell.angle_beta   90.00
_cell.angle_gamma   90.00
#
_symmetry.space_group_name_H-M   'P 1'
#
loop_
_entity.id
_entity.type
_entity.pdbx_description
1 polymer ?
#
loop_
_entity_poly.entity_id
_entity_poly.type
_entity_poly.pdbx_seq_one_letter_code
_entity_poly.pdbx_strand_id
1 'polypeptide(L)'
;MTAPTLSVYPRSVEELMPQAHDLVARLGTVPSRNRIKTELRVGGPKADAILDRLTRPPVDPDATPTGPDPDAGAADRPTVDPDPDAIAADPPAPNAPTAPRPDASPVVGPAPDVTEVPEVASGQAAPAVDPGPNITTTPTAARSKGRGWAYVGVILGGVVSIAANVAHTYLPKPPDGAPAGWAPDPGWSPSPLAVALSVFWPVALFVAVEILTRIPWGEGFSSVIARVAGVLPVAVVAAVVSYRHLSGLLEHFGEDPLTIAIGPLAVDGLMVMASAALLVTNRRSRT
;
A
#
# COMPACT_ATOMS: atom_id res chain seq x y z
N MET A 1 -15.99 51.23 -16.52
CA MET A 1 -15.06 50.21 -15.99
C MET A 1 -15.89 49.22 -15.20
N THR A 2 -16.18 48.06 -15.78
CA THR A 2 -17.07 47.04 -15.19
C THR A 2 -16.19 45.91 -14.69
N ALA A 3 -16.13 45.72 -13.37
CA ALA A 3 -15.38 44.62 -12.76
C ALA A 3 -16.09 43.28 -13.02
N PRO A 4 -15.38 42.18 -13.30
CA PRO A 4 -16.02 40.88 -13.42
C PRO A 4 -16.38 40.37 -12.02
N THR A 5 -17.67 40.10 -11.82
CA THR A 5 -18.18 39.36 -10.67
C THR A 5 -17.66 37.93 -10.71
N LEU A 6 -16.69 37.60 -9.86
CA LEU A 6 -16.33 36.21 -9.56
C LEU A 6 -17.52 35.56 -8.85
N SER A 7 -18.24 34.70 -9.56
CA SER A 7 -19.31 33.88 -8.99
C SER A 7 -18.71 32.92 -7.95
N VAL A 8 -18.96 33.21 -6.68
CA VAL A 8 -18.64 32.39 -5.50
C VAL A 8 -19.79 31.41 -5.25
N TYR A 9 -20.24 30.72 -6.31
CA TYR A 9 -21.16 29.59 -6.21
C TYR A 9 -20.55 28.37 -6.88
N PRO A 10 -20.60 27.18 -6.25
CA PRO A 10 -20.06 25.96 -6.84
C PRO A 10 -20.84 25.62 -8.12
N ARG A 11 -20.19 25.69 -9.28
CA ARG A 11 -20.80 25.40 -10.60
C ARG A 11 -21.54 24.07 -10.59
N SER A 12 -22.76 24.06 -11.10
CA SER A 12 -23.58 22.85 -11.20
C SER A 12 -23.03 21.89 -12.26
N VAL A 13 -23.44 20.61 -12.21
CA VAL A 13 -23.05 19.62 -13.24
C VAL A 13 -23.56 20.04 -14.62
N GLU A 14 -24.77 20.61 -14.69
CA GLU A 14 -25.39 21.09 -15.92
C GLU A 14 -24.55 22.20 -16.60
N GLU A 15 -24.00 23.13 -15.82
CA GLU A 15 -23.12 24.20 -16.31
C GLU A 15 -21.78 23.69 -16.85
N LEU A 16 -21.35 22.49 -16.43
CA LEU A 16 -20.07 21.90 -16.82
C LEU A 16 -20.19 20.98 -18.04
N MET A 17 -21.41 20.58 -18.43
CA MET A 17 -21.65 19.70 -19.58
C MET A 17 -21.14 20.26 -20.92
N PRO A 18 -21.29 21.55 -21.26
CA PRO A 18 -20.73 22.09 -22.51
C PRO A 18 -19.21 21.94 -22.56
N GLN A 19 -18.52 22.24 -21.45
CA GLN A 19 -17.06 22.11 -21.36
C GLN A 19 -16.61 20.64 -21.38
N ALA A 20 -17.44 19.73 -20.86
CA ALA A 20 -17.20 18.30 -20.93
C ALA A 20 -17.35 17.76 -22.38
N HIS A 21 -18.32 18.24 -23.14
CA HIS A 21 -18.46 17.91 -24.56
C HIS A 21 -17.31 18.45 -25.41
N ASP A 22 -16.84 19.67 -25.14
CA ASP A 22 -15.65 20.22 -25.78
C ASP A 22 -14.40 19.36 -25.48
N LEU A 23 -14.29 18.84 -24.26
CA LEU A 23 -13.22 17.94 -23.88
C LEU A 23 -13.27 16.62 -24.66
N VAL A 24 -14.46 16.04 -24.86
CA VAL A 24 -14.67 14.85 -25.71
C VAL A 24 -14.31 15.15 -27.16
N ALA A 25 -14.76 16.29 -27.70
CA ALA A 25 -14.49 16.67 -29.08
C ALA A 25 -12.98 16.86 -29.35
N ARG A 26 -12.23 17.43 -28.39
CA ARG A 26 -10.78 17.56 -28.48
C ARG A 26 -10.04 16.22 -28.39
N LEU A 27 -10.56 15.28 -27.61
CA LEU A 27 -9.91 13.99 -27.36
C LEU A 27 -10.33 12.90 -28.35
N GLY A 28 -11.41 13.11 -29.11
CA GLY A 28 -12.01 12.12 -30.00
C GLY A 28 -12.56 10.87 -29.28
N THR A 29 -12.54 10.86 -27.94
CA THR A 29 -12.89 9.73 -27.08
C THR A 29 -13.46 10.25 -25.75
N VAL A 30 -14.20 9.40 -25.03
CA VAL A 30 -14.73 9.76 -23.71
C VAL A 30 -13.57 9.89 -22.71
N PRO A 31 -13.40 11.05 -22.04
CA PRO A 31 -12.31 11.28 -21.10
C PRO A 31 -12.44 10.44 -19.83
N SER A 32 -11.30 10.05 -19.24
CA SER A 32 -11.29 9.37 -17.94
C SER A 32 -11.72 10.30 -16.81
N ARG A 33 -12.28 9.73 -15.73
CA ARG A 33 -12.70 10.45 -14.52
C ARG A 33 -11.62 11.42 -13.98
N ASN A 34 -10.37 10.98 -13.92
CA ASN A 34 -9.27 11.82 -13.42
C ASN A 34 -8.96 13.00 -14.35
N ARG A 35 -9.15 12.83 -15.66
CA ARG A 35 -9.01 13.92 -16.63
C ARG A 35 -10.14 14.93 -16.46
N ILE A 36 -11.38 14.47 -16.28
CA ILE A 36 -12.56 15.33 -15.98
C ILE A 36 -12.31 16.14 -14.70
N LYS A 37 -11.83 15.51 -13.62
CA LYS A 37 -11.46 16.20 -12.36
C LYS A 37 -10.44 17.31 -12.57
N THR A 38 -9.41 17.05 -13.38
CA THR A 38 -8.28 17.96 -13.57
C THR A 38 -8.63 19.14 -14.47
N GLU A 39 -9.25 18.87 -15.63
CA GLU A 39 -9.59 19.89 -16.63
C GLU A 39 -10.74 20.78 -16.18
N LEU A 40 -11.77 20.20 -15.55
CA LEU A 40 -12.95 20.94 -15.08
C LEU A 40 -12.82 21.41 -13.62
N ARG A 41 -11.72 21.06 -12.94
CA ARG A 41 -11.43 21.39 -11.52
C ARG A 41 -12.58 21.03 -10.58
N VAL A 42 -13.10 19.82 -10.73
CA VAL A 42 -14.27 19.31 -10.01
C VAL A 42 -13.91 18.17 -9.06
N GLY A 43 -14.65 18.06 -7.95
CA GLY A 43 -14.52 16.94 -7.02
C GLY A 43 -15.02 15.61 -7.61
N GLY A 44 -14.64 14.51 -6.96
CA GLY A 44 -14.98 13.14 -7.39
C GLY A 44 -16.46 12.94 -7.78
N PRO A 45 -17.42 13.26 -6.90
CA PRO A 45 -18.84 13.04 -7.19
C PRO A 45 -19.35 13.77 -8.44
N LYS A 46 -18.80 14.96 -8.74
CA LYS A 46 -19.18 15.72 -9.93
C LYS A 46 -18.54 15.15 -11.20
N ALA A 47 -17.31 14.67 -11.11
CA ALA A 47 -16.67 14.00 -12.24
C ALA A 47 -17.41 12.71 -12.63
N ASP A 48 -17.91 11.98 -11.64
CA ASP A 48 -18.73 10.78 -11.84
C ASP A 48 -20.07 11.11 -12.51
N ALA A 49 -20.75 12.16 -12.04
CA ALA A 49 -22.01 12.63 -12.64
C ALA A 49 -21.84 13.12 -14.09
N ILE A 50 -20.71 13.77 -14.41
CA ILE A 50 -20.39 14.21 -15.78
C ILE A 50 -20.08 13.01 -16.67
N LEU A 51 -19.31 12.05 -16.17
CA LEU A 51 -18.98 10.85 -16.93
C LEU A 51 -20.23 10.04 -17.27
N ASP A 52 -21.13 9.83 -16.30
CA ASP A 52 -22.40 9.11 -16.51
C ASP A 52 -23.25 9.75 -17.61
N ARG A 53 -23.35 11.09 -17.60
CA ARG A 53 -24.06 11.87 -18.64
C ARG A 53 -23.42 11.72 -20.03
N LEU A 54 -22.09 11.69 -20.12
CA LEU A 54 -21.36 11.54 -21.39
C LEU A 54 -21.47 10.13 -21.98
N THR A 55 -21.64 9.10 -21.14
CA THR A 55 -21.78 7.69 -21.57
C THR A 55 -23.22 7.25 -21.77
N ARG A 56 -24.20 8.04 -21.34
CA ARG A 56 -25.61 7.71 -21.50
C ARG A 56 -26.00 7.76 -22.99
N PRO A 57 -26.61 6.69 -23.54
CA PRO A 57 -27.15 6.71 -24.90
C PRO A 57 -28.18 7.85 -25.06
N PRO A 58 -28.25 8.52 -26.22
CA PRO A 58 -29.34 9.44 -26.49
C PRO A 58 -30.66 8.68 -26.40
N VAL A 59 -31.56 9.16 -25.56
CA VAL A 59 -32.94 8.64 -25.50
C VAL A 59 -33.67 9.24 -26.70
N ASP A 60 -34.09 8.40 -27.64
CA ASP A 60 -34.95 8.81 -28.74
C ASP A 60 -36.30 9.28 -28.16
N PRO A 61 -36.68 10.56 -28.34
CA PRO A 61 -37.94 11.08 -27.81
C PRO A 61 -39.19 10.53 -28.52
N ASP A 62 -39.03 9.77 -29.61
CA ASP A 62 -40.12 9.16 -30.39
C ASP A 62 -40.38 7.68 -30.05
N ALA A 63 -39.68 7.09 -29.08
CA ALA A 63 -39.97 5.74 -28.62
C ALA A 63 -41.28 5.72 -27.81
N THR A 64 -42.39 5.43 -28.50
CA THR A 64 -43.73 5.27 -27.90
C THR A 64 -43.70 4.09 -26.92
N PRO A 65 -44.19 4.21 -25.68
CA PRO A 65 -44.26 3.09 -24.75
C PRO A 65 -45.41 2.16 -25.13
N THR A 66 -45.11 1.02 -25.75
CA THR A 66 -46.06 -0.09 -25.87
C THR A 66 -46.21 -0.75 -24.50
N GLY A 67 -47.39 -0.55 -23.90
CA GLY A 67 -47.81 -1.26 -22.69
C GLY A 67 -48.03 -2.76 -22.94
N PRO A 68 -48.16 -3.56 -21.87
CA PRO A 68 -48.18 -5.02 -21.97
C PRO A 68 -49.58 -5.54 -22.34
N ASP A 69 -49.68 -6.33 -23.42
CA ASP A 69 -50.85 -7.17 -23.66
C ASP A 69 -50.77 -8.46 -22.82
N PRO A 70 -51.80 -8.78 -22.02
CA PRO A 70 -51.99 -10.10 -21.43
C PRO A 70 -52.68 -11.03 -22.45
N ASP A 71 -52.53 -12.34 -22.26
CA ASP A 71 -53.09 -13.44 -23.06
C ASP A 71 -52.43 -13.76 -24.42
N ALA A 72 -51.44 -14.67 -24.35
CA ALA A 72 -51.32 -15.73 -25.35
C ALA A 72 -50.82 -17.04 -24.68
N GLY A 73 -51.81 -17.85 -24.32
CA GLY A 73 -51.85 -19.32 -24.26
C GLY A 73 -50.54 -20.14 -24.25
N ALA A 74 -50.38 -20.84 -23.12
CA ALA A 74 -49.86 -22.19 -22.95
C ALA A 74 -49.61 -23.03 -24.22
N ALA A 75 -48.38 -23.55 -24.33
CA ALA A 75 -48.15 -24.96 -24.66
C ALA A 75 -46.72 -25.38 -24.25
N ASP A 76 -46.67 -26.48 -23.49
CA ASP A 76 -45.58 -27.45 -23.43
C ASP A 76 -44.24 -27.06 -22.75
N ARG A 77 -44.14 -27.41 -21.46
CA ARG A 77 -42.87 -27.78 -20.82
C ARG A 77 -43.07 -29.02 -19.96
N PRO A 78 -42.38 -30.14 -20.23
CA PRO A 78 -42.32 -31.26 -19.31
C PRO A 78 -41.51 -30.86 -18.07
N THR A 79 -42.09 -31.09 -16.90
CA THR A 79 -41.39 -31.14 -15.61
C THR A 79 -40.40 -32.31 -15.60
N VAL A 80 -39.12 -32.01 -15.43
CA VAL A 80 -38.08 -32.99 -15.07
C VAL A 80 -37.56 -32.61 -13.70
N ASP A 81 -37.85 -33.45 -12.71
CA ASP A 81 -37.20 -33.46 -11.40
C ASP A 81 -35.71 -33.79 -11.54
N PRO A 82 -34.82 -33.21 -10.72
CA PRO A 82 -33.40 -33.52 -10.75
C PRO A 82 -33.11 -34.84 -10.02
N ASP A 83 -32.53 -35.80 -10.73
CA ASP A 83 -31.92 -37.01 -10.15
C ASP A 83 -30.56 -36.64 -9.51
N PRO A 84 -30.32 -36.94 -8.22
CA PRO A 84 -29.06 -36.68 -7.54
C PRO A 84 -28.18 -37.93 -7.63
N ASP A 85 -27.34 -38.03 -8.66
CA ASP A 85 -26.02 -38.69 -8.62
C ASP A 85 -25.45 -38.86 -10.05
N ALA A 86 -24.56 -37.97 -10.44
CA ALA A 86 -23.61 -38.21 -11.53
C ALA A 86 -22.28 -37.53 -11.21
N ILE A 87 -21.38 -38.34 -10.65
CA ILE A 87 -19.98 -38.03 -10.38
C ILE A 87 -19.18 -38.03 -11.71
N ALA A 88 -18.20 -37.13 -11.75
CA ALA A 88 -16.99 -37.11 -12.59
C ALA A 88 -17.10 -36.67 -14.07
N ALA A 89 -16.66 -35.44 -14.33
CA ALA A 89 -15.62 -35.17 -15.31
C ALA A 89 -14.90 -33.86 -14.97
N ASP A 90 -13.59 -33.98 -14.77
CA ASP A 90 -12.60 -32.93 -14.49
C ASP A 90 -12.42 -32.02 -15.72
N PRO A 91 -12.54 -30.69 -15.64
CA PRO A 91 -12.14 -29.79 -16.72
C PRO A 91 -10.62 -29.48 -16.68
N PRO A 92 -9.93 -29.41 -17.83
CA PRO A 92 -8.48 -29.34 -17.89
C PRO A 92 -7.93 -28.00 -17.40
N ALA A 93 -6.81 -28.07 -16.66
CA ALA A 93 -6.07 -26.94 -16.14
C ALA A 93 -5.56 -25.99 -17.26
N PRO A 94 -5.68 -24.67 -17.11
CA PRO A 94 -4.94 -23.71 -17.93
C PRO A 94 -3.50 -23.53 -17.41
N ASN A 95 -2.56 -23.98 -18.26
CA ASN A 95 -1.13 -23.69 -18.36
C ASN A 95 -0.47 -22.80 -17.28
N ALA A 96 0.48 -23.39 -16.54
CA ALA A 96 1.42 -22.72 -15.66
C ALA A 96 2.45 -21.87 -16.45
N PRO A 97 2.94 -20.73 -15.91
CA PRO A 97 4.10 -20.04 -16.45
C PRO A 97 5.41 -20.78 -16.13
N THR A 98 6.18 -21.07 -17.16
CA THR A 98 7.54 -21.62 -17.09
C THR A 98 8.48 -20.67 -16.35
N ALA A 99 9.13 -21.16 -15.29
CA ALA A 99 10.22 -20.48 -14.58
C ALA A 99 11.51 -20.46 -15.42
N PRO A 100 12.28 -19.36 -15.46
CA PRO A 100 13.67 -19.39 -15.93
C PRO A 100 14.58 -19.98 -14.86
N ARG A 101 15.36 -21.00 -15.24
CA ARG A 101 16.43 -21.61 -14.45
C ARG A 101 17.66 -20.67 -14.40
N PRO A 102 18.38 -20.57 -13.27
CA PRO A 102 19.62 -19.81 -13.17
C PRO A 102 20.82 -20.70 -13.52
N ASP A 103 21.62 -20.30 -14.51
CA ASP A 103 22.98 -20.83 -14.72
C ASP A 103 23.84 -19.74 -15.40
N ALA A 104 24.81 -19.20 -14.67
CA ALA A 104 26.17 -18.89 -15.14
C ALA A 104 26.95 -18.13 -14.04
N SER A 105 27.86 -18.85 -13.40
CA SER A 105 28.92 -18.32 -12.53
C SER A 105 29.86 -17.35 -13.26
N PRO A 106 30.53 -16.42 -12.54
CA PRO A 106 31.40 -15.42 -13.14
C PRO A 106 32.72 -16.01 -13.64
N VAL A 107 33.13 -15.57 -14.84
CA VAL A 107 34.43 -15.83 -15.44
C VAL A 107 35.53 -15.10 -14.65
N VAL A 108 36.48 -15.86 -14.15
CA VAL A 108 37.75 -15.41 -13.56
C VAL A 108 38.67 -14.92 -14.69
N GLY A 109 39.05 -13.64 -14.64
CA GLY A 109 40.12 -13.08 -15.46
C GLY A 109 41.50 -13.31 -14.80
N PRO A 110 42.57 -13.47 -15.60
CA PRO A 110 43.85 -13.99 -15.13
C PRO A 110 44.70 -12.95 -14.39
N ALA A 111 45.49 -13.46 -13.45
CA ALA A 111 46.56 -12.74 -12.76
C ALA A 111 47.68 -12.33 -13.73
N PRO A 112 48.32 -11.16 -13.52
CA PRO A 112 49.69 -10.95 -13.96
C PRO A 112 50.66 -11.41 -12.87
N ASP A 113 51.54 -12.32 -13.28
CA ASP A 113 52.76 -12.73 -12.59
C ASP A 113 53.88 -11.70 -12.85
N VAL A 114 54.96 -11.84 -12.05
CA VAL A 114 56.31 -11.23 -12.14
C VAL A 114 56.38 -9.74 -11.72
N THR A 115 57.23 -9.27 -10.79
CA THR A 115 58.67 -9.50 -10.64
C THR A 115 59.20 -8.81 -9.36
N GLU A 116 60.22 -9.43 -8.73
CA GLU A 116 61.28 -8.86 -7.88
C GLU A 116 60.97 -8.19 -6.52
N VAL A 117 61.41 -8.90 -5.48
CA VAL A 117 61.88 -8.37 -4.20
C VAL A 117 63.26 -7.73 -4.40
N PRO A 118 63.54 -6.59 -3.75
CA PRO A 118 64.80 -6.49 -3.02
C PRO A 118 64.58 -6.13 -1.56
N GLU A 119 65.18 -6.95 -0.71
CA GLU A 119 65.45 -6.78 0.70
C GLU A 119 66.50 -5.67 0.91
N VAL A 120 66.16 -4.56 1.57
CA VAL A 120 67.16 -3.74 2.29
C VAL A 120 66.57 -2.94 3.47
N ALA A 121 67.16 -3.19 4.64
CA ALA A 121 67.40 -2.30 5.79
C ALA A 121 66.26 -1.80 6.71
N SER A 122 66.31 -2.36 7.92
CA SER A 122 66.04 -1.71 9.21
C SER A 122 66.33 -0.21 9.27
N GLY A 123 65.35 0.54 9.79
CA GLY A 123 65.50 1.91 10.27
C GLY A 123 64.49 2.18 11.37
N GLN A 124 64.77 1.68 12.58
CA GLN A 124 63.96 1.95 13.78
C GLN A 124 64.13 3.41 14.19
N ALA A 125 63.09 4.23 14.00
CA ALA A 125 63.08 5.61 14.46
C ALA A 125 62.85 5.66 15.99
N ALA A 126 63.73 6.40 16.67
CA ALA A 126 63.75 6.63 18.11
C ALA A 126 62.50 7.41 18.62
N PRO A 127 62.16 7.37 19.92
CA PRO A 127 60.92 7.90 20.46
C PRO A 127 60.97 9.43 20.59
N ALA A 128 60.00 10.11 19.99
CA ALA A 128 59.79 11.54 20.20
C ALA A 128 59.01 11.77 21.50
N VAL A 129 59.73 12.27 22.50
CA VAL A 129 59.37 13.24 23.55
C VAL A 129 57.88 13.37 23.92
N ASP A 130 57.61 13.07 25.19
CA ASP A 130 56.39 13.30 25.97
C ASP A 130 55.91 14.77 25.97
N PRO A 131 54.68 15.07 25.50
CA PRO A 131 53.97 16.28 25.86
C PRO A 131 52.95 15.97 26.96
N GLY A 132 53.35 16.29 28.19
CA GLY A 132 52.57 16.67 29.39
C GLY A 132 51.10 16.20 29.57
N PRO A 133 50.70 15.80 30.80
CA PRO A 133 49.35 15.32 31.09
C PRO A 133 48.38 16.51 31.19
N ASN A 134 47.82 16.95 30.07
CA ASN A 134 46.75 17.96 30.08
C ASN A 134 45.68 17.67 29.02
N ILE A 135 45.21 16.42 28.98
CA ILE A 135 43.96 16.06 28.31
C ILE A 135 42.99 15.49 29.34
N THR A 136 42.49 16.34 30.24
CA THR A 136 41.20 16.09 30.88
C THR A 136 40.10 16.44 29.87
N THR A 137 40.03 15.70 28.76
CA THR A 137 38.78 15.58 28.01
C THR A 137 37.95 14.52 28.73
N THR A 138 37.17 14.94 29.73
CA THR A 138 35.97 14.18 30.08
C THR A 138 35.18 14.05 28.78
N PRO A 139 34.96 12.84 28.24
CA PRO A 139 34.10 12.67 27.09
C PRO A 139 32.72 13.11 27.56
N THR A 140 32.33 14.35 27.21
CA THR A 140 30.95 14.76 27.33
C THR A 140 30.22 13.91 26.31
N ALA A 141 29.59 12.83 26.77
CA ALA A 141 28.81 11.92 25.96
C ALA A 141 27.85 12.76 25.11
N ALA A 142 28.18 12.93 23.83
CA ALA A 142 27.35 13.67 22.91
C ALA A 142 26.00 12.97 22.85
N ARG A 143 25.00 13.56 23.50
CA ARG A 143 23.62 13.04 23.56
C ARG A 143 23.18 12.77 22.13
N SER A 144 22.89 11.51 21.80
CA SER A 144 22.72 11.07 20.42
C SER A 144 21.50 11.71 19.76
N LYS A 145 21.73 12.81 19.01
CA LYS A 145 20.68 13.53 18.27
C LYS A 145 19.87 12.61 17.33
N GLY A 146 20.44 11.49 16.88
CA GLY A 146 19.78 10.50 16.03
C GLY A 146 18.72 9.62 16.73
N ARG A 147 18.78 9.44 18.06
CA ARG A 147 17.83 8.57 18.77
C ARG A 147 16.41 9.14 18.77
N GLY A 148 16.28 10.47 18.82
CA GLY A 148 14.98 11.14 18.70
C GLY A 148 14.31 10.85 17.36
N TRP A 149 15.06 10.95 16.25
CA TRP A 149 14.56 10.65 14.92
C TRP A 149 14.12 9.20 14.74
N ALA A 150 14.80 8.26 15.40
CA ALA A 150 14.39 6.86 15.39
C ALA A 150 13.03 6.67 16.10
N TYR A 151 12.78 7.34 17.22
CA TYR A 151 11.45 7.32 17.83
C TYR A 151 10.38 7.98 16.93
N VAL A 152 10.71 9.11 16.31
CA VAL A 152 9.81 9.76 15.34
C VAL A 152 9.45 8.81 14.21
N GLY A 153 10.42 8.09 13.64
CA GLY A 153 10.19 7.11 12.57
C GLY A 153 9.25 5.97 12.97
N VAL A 154 9.47 5.37 14.15
CA VAL A 154 8.59 4.30 14.67
C VAL A 154 7.17 4.82 14.92
N ILE A 155 7.04 6.00 15.55
CA ILE A 155 5.74 6.59 15.86
C ILE A 155 4.99 6.95 14.57
N LEU A 156 5.66 7.60 13.62
CA LEU A 156 5.07 7.99 12.35
C LEU A 156 4.59 6.77 11.57
N GLY A 157 5.45 5.74 11.43
CA GLY A 157 5.08 4.51 10.75
C GLY A 157 3.91 3.79 11.42
N GLY A 158 3.91 3.70 12.76
CA GLY A 158 2.80 3.12 13.51
C GLY A 158 1.48 3.86 13.34
N VAL A 159 1.50 5.20 13.40
CA VAL A 159 0.32 6.03 13.18
C VAL A 159 -0.21 5.87 11.77
N VAL A 160 0.66 5.93 10.74
CA VAL A 160 0.25 5.75 9.35
C VAL A 160 -0.34 4.35 9.11
N SER A 161 0.28 3.30 9.65
CA SER A 161 -0.20 1.92 9.53
C SER A 161 -1.60 1.76 10.13
N ILE A 162 -1.82 2.29 11.34
CA ILE A 162 -3.14 2.24 11.99
C ILE A 162 -4.16 3.10 11.22
N ALA A 163 -3.79 4.31 10.83
CA ALA A 163 -4.68 5.22 10.11
C ALA A 163 -5.10 4.65 8.74
N ALA A 164 -4.18 4.02 8.01
CA ALA A 164 -4.47 3.36 6.75
C ALA A 164 -5.44 2.18 6.93
N ASN A 165 -5.22 1.34 7.94
CA ASN A 165 -6.13 0.25 8.26
C ASN A 165 -7.54 0.75 8.58
N VAL A 166 -7.65 1.79 9.43
CA VAL A 166 -8.93 2.41 9.76
C VAL A 166 -9.57 3.01 8.52
N ALA A 167 -8.86 3.82 7.74
CA ALA A 167 -9.38 4.45 6.53
C ALA A 167 -9.89 3.42 5.52
N HIS A 168 -9.19 2.29 5.36
CA HIS A 168 -9.61 1.21 4.47
C HIS A 168 -10.94 0.56 4.92
N THR A 169 -11.30 0.61 6.21
CA THR A 169 -12.64 0.16 6.65
C THR A 169 -13.77 1.08 6.20
N TYR A 170 -13.47 2.36 5.97
CA TYR A 170 -14.44 3.34 5.44
C TYR A 170 -14.55 3.29 3.92
N LEU A 171 -13.87 2.36 3.24
CA LEU A 171 -14.08 2.10 1.83
C LEU A 171 -15.29 1.16 1.67
N PRO A 172 -16.43 1.68 1.19
CA PRO A 172 -17.64 0.89 1.02
C PRO A 172 -17.40 -0.17 -0.06
N LYS A 173 -17.79 -1.41 0.22
CA LYS A 173 -17.72 -2.50 -0.75
C LYS A 173 -19.09 -2.67 -1.40
N PRO A 174 -19.20 -2.64 -2.75
CA PRO A 174 -20.44 -2.92 -3.42
C PRO A 174 -20.91 -4.34 -3.05
N PRO A 175 -22.20 -4.55 -2.76
CA PRO A 175 -22.74 -5.89 -2.63
C PRO A 175 -22.65 -6.66 -3.95
N ASP A 176 -22.65 -8.00 -3.88
CA ASP A 176 -22.62 -8.84 -5.07
C ASP A 176 -23.83 -8.53 -5.97
N GLY A 177 -23.58 -8.29 -7.26
CA GLY A 177 -24.60 -7.89 -8.22
C GLY A 177 -25.01 -6.41 -8.14
N ALA A 178 -24.26 -5.57 -7.43
CA ALA A 178 -24.51 -4.13 -7.39
C ALA A 178 -24.54 -3.50 -8.80
N PRO A 179 -25.48 -2.58 -9.08
CA PRO A 179 -25.56 -1.90 -10.37
C PRO A 179 -24.31 -1.03 -10.61
N ALA A 180 -24.01 -0.77 -11.89
CA ALA A 180 -22.97 0.19 -12.26
C ALA A 180 -23.27 1.56 -11.64
N GLY A 181 -22.29 2.15 -10.95
CA GLY A 181 -22.47 3.41 -10.22
C GLY A 181 -23.08 3.27 -8.84
N TRP A 182 -23.11 2.06 -8.26
CA TRP A 182 -23.52 1.87 -6.87
C TRP A 182 -22.73 2.81 -5.93
N ALA A 183 -23.48 3.51 -5.08
CA ALA A 183 -22.96 4.32 -4.01
C ALA A 183 -23.56 3.83 -2.70
N PRO A 184 -22.80 3.83 -1.59
CA PRO A 184 -23.37 3.53 -0.28
C PRO A 184 -24.38 4.60 0.13
N ASP A 185 -25.23 4.25 1.10
CA ASP A 185 -26.13 5.23 1.71
C ASP A 185 -25.36 6.44 2.28
N PRO A 186 -25.90 7.67 2.20
CA PRO A 186 -25.22 8.87 2.70
C PRO A 186 -24.84 8.84 4.19
N GLY A 187 -25.49 8.00 4.98
CA GLY A 187 -25.19 7.77 6.40
C GLY A 187 -24.40 6.49 6.69
N TRP A 188 -23.90 5.81 5.66
CA TRP A 188 -23.18 4.56 5.83
C TRP A 188 -21.87 4.77 6.59
N SER A 189 -21.61 3.88 7.54
CA SER A 189 -20.33 3.78 8.24
C SER A 189 -19.99 2.31 8.46
N PRO A 190 -18.69 1.95 8.53
CA PRO A 190 -18.30 0.61 8.89
C PRO A 190 -18.80 0.27 10.30
N SER A 191 -19.04 -1.02 10.54
CA SER A 191 -19.37 -1.46 11.90
C SER A 191 -18.20 -1.11 12.85
N PRO A 192 -18.47 -0.74 14.11
CA PRO A 192 -17.41 -0.48 15.09
C PRO A 192 -16.46 -1.67 15.25
N LEU A 193 -16.98 -2.89 15.07
CA LEU A 193 -16.19 -4.12 15.08
C LEU A 193 -15.19 -4.19 13.92
N ALA A 194 -15.57 -3.75 12.72
CA ALA A 194 -14.65 -3.73 11.57
C ALA A 194 -13.47 -2.78 11.82
N VAL A 195 -13.75 -1.60 12.38
CA VAL A 195 -12.70 -0.65 12.79
C VAL A 195 -11.80 -1.29 13.84
N ALA A 196 -12.36 -1.88 14.90
CA ALA A 196 -11.59 -2.52 15.96
C ALA A 196 -10.69 -3.66 15.44
N LEU A 197 -11.23 -4.55 14.60
CA LEU A 197 -10.48 -5.65 14.01
C LEU A 197 -9.40 -5.19 13.03
N SER A 198 -9.59 -4.04 12.36
CA SER A 198 -8.55 -3.46 11.49
C SER A 198 -7.33 -2.97 12.26
N VAL A 199 -7.53 -2.47 13.49
CA VAL A 199 -6.47 -1.97 14.37
C VAL A 199 -5.79 -3.11 15.14
N PHE A 200 -6.49 -4.22 15.35
CA PHE A 200 -5.99 -5.35 16.15
C PHE A 200 -4.63 -5.87 15.66
N TRP A 201 -4.47 -6.12 14.35
CA TRP A 201 -3.24 -6.71 13.80
C TRP A 201 -1.97 -5.87 14.04
N PRO A 202 -1.92 -4.57 13.68
CA PRO A 202 -0.74 -3.76 13.97
C PRO A 202 -0.48 -3.61 15.47
N VAL A 203 -1.52 -3.51 16.31
CA VAL A 203 -1.36 -3.45 17.77
C VAL A 203 -0.77 -4.75 18.32
N ALA A 204 -1.26 -5.91 17.86
CA ALA A 204 -0.71 -7.20 18.24
C ALA A 204 0.77 -7.32 17.86
N LEU A 205 1.17 -6.81 16.70
CA LEU A 205 2.57 -6.74 16.30
C LEU A 205 3.41 -5.86 17.23
N PHE A 206 2.94 -4.66 17.57
CA PHE A 206 3.64 -3.80 18.53
C PHE A 206 3.81 -4.47 19.89
N VAL A 207 2.77 -5.13 20.39
CA VAL A 207 2.84 -5.91 21.65
C VAL A 207 3.85 -7.05 21.52
N ALA A 208 3.85 -7.79 20.42
CA ALA A 208 4.80 -8.87 20.18
C ALA A 208 6.26 -8.37 20.13
N VAL A 209 6.52 -7.22 19.49
CA VAL A 209 7.84 -6.57 19.47
C VAL A 209 8.24 -6.08 20.86
N GLU A 210 7.30 -5.57 21.65
CA GLU A 210 7.55 -5.14 23.02
C GLU A 210 7.93 -6.31 23.92
N ILE A 211 7.19 -7.43 23.83
CA ILE A 211 7.51 -8.69 24.49
C ILE A 211 8.90 -9.18 24.07
N LEU A 212 9.17 -9.19 22.76
CA LEU A 212 10.45 -9.62 22.20
C LEU A 212 11.62 -8.80 22.77
N THR A 213 11.45 -7.49 22.93
CA THR A 213 12.55 -6.58 23.30
C THR A 213 12.70 -6.35 24.81
N ARG A 214 11.63 -6.52 25.60
CA ARG A 214 11.68 -6.30 27.06
C ARG A 214 11.93 -7.54 27.89
N ILE A 215 11.56 -8.73 27.39
CA ILE A 215 11.79 -9.96 28.14
C ILE A 215 13.28 -10.33 28.09
N PRO A 216 13.94 -10.62 29.24
CA PRO A 216 15.29 -11.14 29.26
C PRO A 216 15.26 -12.62 28.88
N TRP A 217 15.23 -12.87 27.57
CA TRP A 217 15.30 -14.20 27.02
C TRP A 217 16.68 -14.84 27.29
N GLY A 218 16.69 -16.12 27.69
CA GLY A 218 17.94 -16.86 27.94
C GLY A 218 18.83 -17.02 26.71
N GLU A 219 20.06 -17.46 26.95
CA GLU A 219 21.01 -17.81 25.90
C GLU A 219 20.76 -19.26 25.44
N GLY A 220 20.64 -19.49 24.13
CA GLY A 220 20.43 -20.83 23.57
C GLY A 220 19.47 -20.89 22.39
N PHE A 221 19.53 -22.00 21.65
CA PHE A 221 18.76 -22.22 20.43
C PHE A 221 17.23 -22.25 20.68
N SER A 222 16.79 -22.82 21.80
CA SER A 222 15.37 -22.83 22.19
C SER A 222 14.81 -21.42 22.41
N SER A 223 15.62 -20.51 22.95
CA SER A 223 15.24 -19.10 23.09
C SER A 223 15.08 -18.43 21.73
N VAL A 224 15.99 -18.70 20.79
CA VAL A 224 15.89 -18.17 19.41
C VAL A 224 14.62 -18.69 18.74
N ILE A 225 14.33 -20.00 18.85
CA ILE A 225 13.10 -20.59 18.31
C ILE A 225 11.88 -19.90 18.93
N ALA A 226 11.81 -19.76 20.26
CA ALA A 226 10.65 -19.15 20.92
C ALA A 226 10.41 -17.70 20.46
N ARG A 227 11.48 -16.91 20.29
CA ARG A 227 11.40 -15.53 19.76
C ARG A 227 10.86 -15.50 18.33
N VAL A 228 11.45 -16.32 17.45
CA VAL A 228 11.07 -16.38 16.03
C VAL A 228 9.66 -16.93 15.88
N ALA A 229 9.35 -18.06 16.50
CA ALA A 229 8.04 -18.69 16.43
C ALA A 229 6.92 -17.82 17.05
N GLY A 230 7.22 -17.01 18.07
CA GLY A 230 6.24 -16.10 18.66
C GLY A 230 5.96 -14.86 17.82
N VAL A 231 7.00 -14.22 17.26
CA VAL A 231 6.85 -12.93 16.56
C VAL A 231 6.58 -13.10 15.08
N LEU A 232 7.21 -14.06 14.42
CA LEU A 232 7.17 -14.18 12.96
C LEU A 232 5.74 -14.37 12.42
N PRO A 233 4.88 -15.24 12.98
CA PRO A 233 3.51 -15.40 12.48
C PRO A 233 2.69 -14.11 12.62
N VAL A 234 2.80 -13.42 13.76
CA VAL A 234 2.12 -12.14 14.01
C VAL A 234 2.58 -11.08 13.03
N ALA A 235 3.91 -10.98 12.82
CA ALA A 235 4.50 -10.03 11.90
C ALA A 235 4.06 -10.27 10.45
N VAL A 236 4.04 -11.53 9.99
CA VAL A 236 3.59 -11.87 8.64
C VAL A 236 2.12 -11.52 8.44
N VAL A 237 1.23 -11.92 9.36
CA VAL A 237 -0.20 -11.60 9.24
C VAL A 237 -0.44 -10.09 9.28
N ALA A 238 0.19 -9.38 10.21
CA ALA A 238 0.07 -7.92 10.31
C ALA A 238 0.58 -7.21 9.05
N ALA A 239 1.73 -7.65 8.51
CA ALA A 239 2.30 -7.08 7.29
C ALA A 239 1.37 -7.31 6.08
N VAL A 240 0.87 -8.54 5.88
CA VAL A 240 -0.02 -8.85 4.75
C VAL A 240 -1.33 -8.05 4.82
N VAL A 241 -1.97 -8.00 6.00
CA VAL A 241 -3.24 -7.28 6.17
C VAL A 241 -3.04 -5.77 6.01
N SER A 242 -2.00 -5.21 6.64
CA SER A 242 -1.69 -3.78 6.54
C SER A 242 -1.31 -3.37 5.12
N TYR A 243 -0.49 -4.18 4.44
CA TYR A 243 -0.14 -3.97 3.03
C TYR A 243 -1.40 -3.88 2.17
N ARG A 244 -2.33 -4.84 2.30
CA ARG A 244 -3.56 -4.87 1.51
C ARG A 244 -4.46 -3.66 1.77
N HIS A 245 -4.53 -3.21 3.02
CA HIS A 245 -5.34 -2.04 3.38
C HIS A 245 -4.75 -0.74 2.82
N LEU A 246 -3.44 -0.53 2.96
CA LEU A 246 -2.79 0.66 2.43
C LEU A 246 -2.73 0.63 0.90
N SER A 247 -2.48 -0.52 0.27
CA SER A 247 -2.53 -0.64 -1.19
C SER A 247 -3.94 -0.38 -1.74
N GLY A 248 -4.98 -0.96 -1.11
CA GLY A 248 -6.38 -0.72 -1.48
C GLY A 248 -6.80 0.74 -1.27
N LEU A 249 -6.25 1.41 -0.27
CA LEU A 249 -6.47 2.84 -0.04
C LEU A 249 -5.85 3.71 -1.13
N LEU A 250 -4.60 3.41 -1.52
CA LEU A 250 -3.92 4.10 -2.63
C LEU A 250 -4.65 3.87 -3.95
N GLU A 251 -5.11 2.64 -4.19
CA GLU A 251 -5.92 2.29 -5.35
C GLU A 251 -7.23 3.08 -5.38
N HIS A 252 -7.92 3.19 -4.24
CA HIS A 252 -9.14 3.99 -4.14
C HIS A 252 -8.92 5.48 -4.47
N PHE A 253 -7.77 6.03 -4.10
CA PHE A 253 -7.40 7.41 -4.46
C PHE A 253 -6.97 7.58 -5.91
N GLY A 254 -6.79 6.48 -6.65
CA GLY A 254 -6.43 6.48 -8.06
C GLY A 254 -4.94 6.78 -8.29
N GLU A 255 -4.09 6.37 -7.35
CA GLU A 255 -2.63 6.40 -7.50
C GLU A 255 -2.17 5.47 -8.63
N ASP A 256 -0.95 5.68 -9.10
CA ASP A 256 -0.38 4.85 -10.16
C ASP A 256 -0.05 3.41 -9.67
N PRO A 257 0.00 2.41 -10.58
CA PRO A 257 0.22 1.02 -10.19
C PRO A 257 1.53 0.77 -9.42
N LEU A 258 2.57 1.55 -9.70
CA LEU A 258 3.84 1.41 -9.00
C LEU A 258 3.70 1.92 -7.56
N THR A 259 3.11 3.11 -7.37
CA THR A 259 2.85 3.68 -6.04
C THR A 259 1.95 2.80 -5.19
N ILE A 260 0.89 2.20 -5.77
CA ILE A 260 0.02 1.24 -5.07
C ILE A 260 0.83 0.04 -4.55
N ALA A 261 1.79 -0.45 -5.33
CA ALA A 261 2.60 -1.61 -4.98
C ALA A 261 3.71 -1.29 -3.96
N ILE A 262 4.40 -0.16 -4.09
CA ILE A 262 5.59 0.15 -3.27
C ILE A 262 5.29 1.07 -2.08
N GLY A 263 4.17 1.79 -2.10
CA GLY A 263 3.78 2.73 -1.04
C GLY A 263 3.80 2.11 0.36
N PRO A 264 3.20 0.93 0.58
CA PRO A 264 3.27 0.27 1.88
C PRO A 264 4.70 -0.10 2.32
N LEU A 265 5.57 -0.48 1.38
CA LEU A 265 6.96 -0.84 1.68
C LEU A 265 7.78 0.33 2.20
N ALA A 266 7.45 1.57 1.82
CA ALA A 266 8.12 2.76 2.34
C ALA A 266 7.84 2.97 3.84
N VAL A 267 6.61 2.70 4.29
CA VAL A 267 6.22 2.78 5.70
C VAL A 267 6.93 1.71 6.52
N ASP A 268 6.93 0.47 6.02
CA ASP A 268 7.62 -0.65 6.69
C ASP A 268 9.13 -0.44 6.73
N GLY A 269 9.73 0.01 5.62
CA GLY A 269 11.17 0.31 5.55
C GLY A 269 11.59 1.40 6.54
N LEU A 270 10.77 2.45 6.70
CA LEU A 270 10.98 3.47 7.72
C LEU A 270 10.96 2.86 9.13
N MET A 271 9.97 2.02 9.44
CA MET A 271 9.85 1.38 10.75
C MET A 271 11.00 0.43 11.05
N VAL A 272 11.42 -0.38 10.07
CA VAL A 272 12.55 -1.31 10.20
C VAL A 272 13.85 -0.55 10.46
N MET A 273 14.13 0.50 9.67
CA MET A 273 15.31 1.34 9.83
C MET A 273 15.32 2.02 11.21
N ALA A 274 14.19 2.60 11.62
CA ALA A 274 14.04 3.27 12.89
C ALA A 274 14.22 2.31 14.08
N SER A 275 13.63 1.11 14.00
CA SER A 275 13.77 0.07 15.03
C SER A 275 15.21 -0.43 15.14
N ALA A 276 15.88 -0.66 14.01
CA ALA A 276 17.29 -1.04 13.98
C ALA A 276 18.19 0.06 14.61
N ALA A 277 17.92 1.34 14.32
CA ALA A 277 18.64 2.45 14.91
C ALA A 277 18.47 2.51 16.44
N LEU A 278 17.27 2.25 16.96
CA LEU A 278 17.02 2.16 18.41
C LEU A 278 17.80 1.00 19.04
N LEU A 279 17.84 -0.17 18.40
CA LEU A 279 18.58 -1.33 18.89
C LEU A 279 20.09 -1.05 18.96
N VAL A 280 20.67 -0.47 17.90
CA VAL A 280 22.11 -0.15 17.84
C VAL A 280 22.49 0.93 18.84
N THR A 281 21.65 1.94 19.04
CA THR A 281 21.93 3.01 20.02
C THR A 281 21.81 2.51 21.46
N ASN A 282 20.91 1.57 21.76
CA ASN A 282 20.76 1.01 23.10
C ASN A 282 21.95 0.12 23.51
N ARG A 283 22.57 -0.60 22.55
CA ARG A 283 23.77 -1.41 22.79
C ARG A 283 24.99 -0.54 23.14
N ARG A 284 25.17 0.58 22.44
CA ARG A 284 26.27 1.54 22.69
C ARG A 284 26.20 2.23 24.04
N SER A 285 25.01 2.39 24.61
CA SER A 285 24.85 2.96 25.96
C SER A 285 25.20 1.98 27.09
N ARG A 286 25.37 0.68 26.79
CA ARG A 286 25.67 -0.37 27.78
C ARG A 286 27.14 -0.82 27.79
N THR A 287 27.93 -0.38 26.81
CA THR A 287 29.38 -0.56 26.70
C THR A 287 30.09 0.68 27.20
#